data_AF-Q12ZX5-F1
#
_entry.id   AF-Q12ZX5-F1
#
_cell.length_a   1.000
_cell.length_b   1.000
_cell.length_c   1.000
_cell.angle_alpha   90.00
_cell.angle_beta   90.00
_cell.angle_gamma   90.00
#
_symmetry.space_group_name_H-M   'P 1'
#
loop_
_entity.id
_entity.type
_entity.pdbx_description
1 polymer ?
#
loop_
_entity_poly.entity_id
_entity_poly.type
_entity_poly.pdbx_seq_one_letter_code
_entity_poly.pdbx_strand_id
1 'polypeptide(L)'
;MSARGLISRRAFAGGLLALGASGQRVLAQGFAGLGSDAGEFAPVVPGRRLSFPEDHGPHPDFRIEWWYLTANLKDADGKPYGVQWTLFRQAMTPGPQREGWASQQIWMAHAALSSAETHRFAEKFSRGGIGQAGVTAAPFRALIDDWAMQGGDAMKAATLSPLDVTASGSDFSYRLQLTAERPLVLQGDAGFSRKSDRGQASYYYSQPYFAARGTVTLDGRAIEVSGTAWMDREWSSQPLASDQTGWDWFSLHLASGEKVMLFRLRQSGGQAYFAGNWIGLDGKSEPLAPDAIALEPIGFTETAGRRLPTRWRISLPGHGLSIETTPLNPNSWMGTSFPYWEGPISFSGSQAGIGYLEMTGY
;
A
#
# COMPACT_ATOMS: atom_id res chain seq x y z
N MET A 1 -79.20 4.07 -8.67
CA MET A 1 -78.34 4.63 -7.61
C MET A 1 -76.92 4.65 -8.20
N SER A 2 -76.46 5.74 -8.83
CA SER A 2 -75.82 6.94 -8.24
C SER A 2 -74.73 6.54 -7.23
N ALA A 3 -73.46 6.96 -7.27
CA ALA A 3 -72.84 8.14 -7.88
C ALA A 3 -71.33 7.92 -8.13
N ARG A 4 -70.78 8.74 -9.04
CA ARG A 4 -69.35 9.08 -9.14
C ARG A 4 -68.89 9.79 -7.85
N GLY A 5 -67.69 9.49 -7.36
CA GLY A 5 -67.04 10.22 -6.27
C GLY A 5 -65.65 10.69 -6.67
N LEU A 6 -65.54 11.98 -6.97
CA LEU A 6 -64.29 12.73 -7.17
C LEU A 6 -63.51 12.80 -5.85
N ILE A 7 -62.22 12.47 -5.86
CA ILE A 7 -61.34 12.82 -4.73
C ILE A 7 -60.76 14.21 -5.02
N SER A 8 -61.31 15.18 -4.30
CA SER A 8 -60.94 16.59 -4.28
C SER A 8 -59.54 16.80 -3.68
N ARG A 9 -58.79 17.74 -4.28
CA ARG A 9 -57.58 18.33 -3.70
C ARG A 9 -57.97 19.20 -2.50
N ARG A 10 -57.29 18.99 -1.36
CA ARG A 10 -57.32 19.74 -0.08
C ARG A 10 -58.32 19.24 0.94
N ALA A 11 -57.89 18.26 1.72
CA ALA A 11 -58.15 18.22 3.16
C ALA A 11 -56.79 18.26 3.87
N PHE A 12 -56.77 18.96 4.99
CA PHE A 12 -55.66 19.70 5.55
C PHE A 12 -55.15 19.00 6.82
N ALA A 13 -53.83 19.08 7.04
CA ALA A 13 -53.08 18.99 8.29
C ALA A 13 -53.62 18.09 9.44
N GLY A 14 -52.86 17.04 9.74
CA GLY A 14 -52.90 16.35 11.03
C GLY A 14 -52.01 15.12 11.02
N GLY A 15 -50.77 15.25 11.51
CA GLY A 15 -49.86 14.10 11.67
C GLY A 15 -48.38 14.35 11.44
N LEU A 16 -47.85 15.53 11.80
CA LEU A 16 -46.43 15.70 12.07
C LEU A 16 -46.20 15.19 13.50
N LEU A 17 -45.60 14.00 13.64
CA LEU A 17 -44.75 13.53 14.75
C LEU A 17 -44.74 12.00 14.78
N ALA A 18 -43.57 11.43 14.46
CA ALA A 18 -43.06 10.09 14.79
C ALA A 18 -42.54 9.31 13.58
N LEU A 19 -41.47 9.79 12.96
CA LEU A 19 -40.52 8.98 12.17
C LEU A 19 -39.14 9.64 12.24
N GLY A 20 -38.69 9.87 13.48
CA GLY A 20 -37.33 10.28 13.81
C GLY A 20 -36.80 9.34 14.87
N ALA A 21 -36.30 8.16 14.47
CA ALA A 21 -35.37 7.32 15.24
C ALA A 21 -35.01 6.03 14.46
N SER A 22 -34.57 6.16 13.22
CA SER A 22 -33.69 5.16 12.61
C SER A 22 -32.55 5.89 11.92
N GLY A 23 -31.82 6.66 12.73
CA GLY A 23 -30.48 7.08 12.34
C GLY A 23 -29.65 5.82 12.16
N GLN A 24 -29.59 5.31 10.93
CA GLN A 24 -28.46 4.51 10.51
C GLN A 24 -27.25 5.42 10.75
N ARG A 25 -26.55 5.17 11.86
CA ARG A 25 -25.23 5.73 12.06
C ARG A 25 -24.44 5.29 10.84
N VAL A 26 -24.09 6.25 9.99
CA VAL A 26 -23.09 6.05 8.95
C VAL A 26 -21.81 5.78 9.73
N LEU A 27 -21.55 4.52 10.03
CA LEU A 27 -20.27 4.08 10.55
C LEU A 27 -19.27 4.45 9.45
N ALA A 28 -18.21 5.16 9.82
CA ALA A 28 -17.11 5.44 8.91
C ALA A 28 -16.65 4.09 8.31
N GLN A 29 -16.94 3.88 7.03
CA GLN A 29 -16.40 2.75 6.31
C GLN A 29 -14.92 3.05 6.11
N GLY A 30 -14.03 2.37 6.84
CA GLY A 30 -12.59 2.51 6.67
C GLY A 30 -12.17 2.29 5.21
N PHE A 31 -11.06 2.90 4.79
CA PHE A 31 -10.57 2.85 3.40
C PHE A 31 -10.50 1.40 2.90
N ALA A 32 -11.12 1.12 1.74
CA ALA A 32 -11.14 -0.21 1.11
C ALA A 32 -11.55 -1.39 2.03
N GLY A 33 -12.35 -1.15 3.08
CA GLY A 33 -12.77 -2.18 4.03
C GLY A 33 -11.72 -2.56 5.10
N LEU A 34 -10.56 -1.91 5.08
CA LEU A 34 -9.43 -2.14 5.98
C LEU A 34 -9.73 -1.79 7.45
N GLY A 35 -10.77 -0.99 7.71
CA GLY A 35 -11.18 -0.55 9.06
C GLY A 35 -12.35 -1.31 9.68
N SER A 36 -12.80 -2.41 9.06
CA SER A 36 -13.95 -3.18 9.56
C SER A 36 -13.52 -4.30 10.51
N ASP A 37 -14.47 -4.80 11.32
CA ASP A 37 -14.20 -5.82 12.34
C ASP A 37 -13.58 -7.11 11.74
N ALA A 38 -12.68 -7.75 12.48
CA ALA A 38 -12.02 -8.98 12.08
C ALA A 38 -12.98 -10.17 12.05
N GLY A 39 -14.08 -10.14 12.81
CA GLY A 39 -15.06 -11.24 12.84
C GLY A 39 -14.40 -12.58 13.16
N GLU A 40 -14.65 -13.61 12.35
CA GLU A 40 -14.06 -14.95 12.53
C GLU A 40 -12.74 -15.16 11.74
N PHE A 41 -12.16 -14.11 11.15
CA PHE A 41 -10.84 -14.21 10.53
C PHE A 41 -9.73 -14.38 11.60
N ALA A 42 -8.60 -14.98 11.22
CA ALA A 42 -7.48 -15.18 12.13
C ALA A 42 -6.98 -13.83 12.67
N PRO A 43 -6.78 -13.70 14.00
CA PRO A 43 -6.24 -12.48 14.58
C PRO A 43 -4.72 -12.39 14.36
N VAL A 44 -4.20 -11.17 14.38
CA VAL A 44 -2.75 -10.93 14.46
C VAL A 44 -2.36 -10.93 15.93
N VAL A 45 -1.53 -11.90 16.32
CA VAL A 45 -1.08 -12.06 17.71
C VAL A 45 0.43 -11.93 17.84
N PRO A 46 0.95 -11.32 18.92
CA PRO A 46 2.39 -11.21 19.14
C PRO A 46 3.02 -12.60 19.31
N GLY A 47 4.31 -12.72 18.99
CA GLY A 47 5.08 -13.96 19.19
C GLY A 47 4.97 -15.02 18.09
N ARG A 48 4.14 -14.81 17.05
CA ARG A 48 4.20 -15.66 15.84
C ARG A 48 5.55 -15.45 15.15
N ARG A 49 6.33 -16.53 15.02
CA ARG A 49 7.56 -16.53 14.24
C ARG A 49 7.23 -16.58 12.74
N LEU A 50 7.77 -15.65 11.96
CA LEU A 50 7.70 -15.75 10.51
C LEU A 50 8.68 -16.83 9.99
N SER A 51 8.26 -17.62 9.00
CA SER A 51 9.04 -18.69 8.38
C SER A 51 9.03 -18.58 6.86
N PHE A 52 10.20 -18.74 6.25
CA PHE A 52 10.39 -18.60 4.80
C PHE A 52 10.86 -19.93 4.20
N PRO A 53 10.27 -20.37 3.07
CA PRO A 53 9.51 -19.58 2.11
C PRO A 53 8.00 -19.41 2.37
N GLU A 54 7.43 -20.09 3.36
CA GLU A 54 5.97 -20.18 3.54
C GLU A 54 5.28 -18.80 3.63
N ASP A 55 5.84 -17.88 4.41
CA ASP A 55 5.31 -16.52 4.60
C ASP A 55 5.61 -15.55 3.42
N HIS A 56 6.22 -16.04 2.34
CA HIS A 56 6.16 -15.34 1.05
C HIS A 56 4.83 -15.58 0.35
N GLY A 57 4.18 -16.71 0.64
CA GLY A 57 2.89 -17.09 0.09
C GLY A 57 1.72 -16.31 0.67
N PRO A 58 0.49 -16.74 0.30
CA PRO A 58 -0.72 -16.16 0.82
C PRO A 58 -1.09 -16.72 2.20
N HIS A 59 -1.72 -15.90 3.04
CA HIS A 59 -2.22 -16.29 4.36
C HIS A 59 -3.76 -16.30 4.41
N PRO A 60 -4.44 -17.28 3.80
CA PRO A 60 -5.87 -17.19 3.47
C PRO A 60 -6.83 -17.10 4.66
N ASP A 61 -6.36 -17.42 5.87
CA ASP A 61 -7.12 -17.30 7.12
C ASP A 61 -7.23 -15.85 7.60
N PHE A 62 -6.36 -14.97 7.11
CA PHE A 62 -6.43 -13.52 7.37
C PHE A 62 -7.34 -12.84 6.35
N ARG A 63 -7.91 -11.71 6.73
CA ARG A 63 -8.83 -11.01 5.84
C ARG A 63 -8.13 -10.33 4.67
N ILE A 64 -7.01 -9.66 4.91
CA ILE A 64 -6.33 -8.79 3.94
C ILE A 64 -4.82 -9.09 3.94
N GLU A 65 -4.21 -9.02 2.77
CA GLU A 65 -2.76 -8.95 2.63
C GLU A 65 -2.34 -8.24 1.33
N TRP A 66 -1.08 -7.82 1.27
CA TRP A 66 -0.52 -7.23 0.05
C TRP A 66 0.96 -7.51 -0.19
N TRP A 67 1.31 -7.58 -1.47
CA TRP A 67 2.68 -7.54 -2.00
C TRP A 67 2.85 -6.18 -2.66
N TYR A 68 3.73 -5.35 -2.12
CA TYR A 68 3.91 -3.98 -2.57
C TYR A 68 5.37 -3.75 -2.91
N LEU A 69 5.65 -3.26 -4.11
CA LEU A 69 6.99 -2.93 -4.57
C LEU A 69 7.01 -1.49 -5.07
N THR A 70 8.01 -0.73 -4.64
CA THR A 70 8.35 0.58 -5.19
C THR A 70 9.80 0.56 -5.67
N ALA A 71 10.10 1.29 -6.75
CA ALA A 71 11.45 1.41 -7.24
C ALA A 71 11.78 2.83 -7.69
N ASN A 72 12.92 3.33 -7.24
CA ASN A 72 13.54 4.56 -7.69
C ASN A 72 14.59 4.23 -8.74
N LEU A 73 14.36 4.64 -9.98
CA LEU A 73 15.13 4.24 -11.14
C LEU A 73 15.73 5.45 -11.84
N LYS A 74 16.77 5.23 -12.65
CA LYS A 74 17.38 6.21 -13.54
C LYS A 74 17.77 5.55 -14.86
N ASP A 75 17.73 6.32 -15.95
CA ASP A 75 18.32 5.91 -17.23
C ASP A 75 19.83 6.22 -17.29
N ALA A 76 20.44 5.98 -18.47
CA ALA A 76 21.86 6.22 -18.71
C ALA A 76 22.28 7.70 -18.61
N ASP A 77 21.37 8.64 -18.85
CA ASP A 77 21.59 10.09 -18.73
C ASP A 77 21.32 10.58 -17.30
N GLY A 78 20.92 9.69 -16.39
CA GLY A 78 20.59 9.98 -15.00
C GLY A 78 19.19 10.55 -14.81
N LYS A 79 18.32 10.53 -15.83
CA LYS A 79 16.94 11.00 -15.71
C LYS A 79 16.16 10.07 -14.77
N PRO A 80 15.49 10.61 -13.75
CA PRO A 80 14.77 9.80 -12.77
C PRO A 80 13.44 9.24 -13.29
N TYR A 81 13.18 8.01 -12.89
CA TYR A 81 11.94 7.27 -13.10
C TYR A 81 11.51 6.60 -11.80
N GLY A 82 10.24 6.24 -11.72
CA GLY A 82 9.69 5.47 -10.62
C GLY A 82 8.73 4.41 -11.11
N VAL A 83 8.74 3.23 -10.49
CA VAL A 83 7.64 2.29 -10.67
C VAL A 83 7.07 1.85 -9.34
N GLN A 84 5.79 1.51 -9.37
CA GLN A 84 5.07 0.89 -8.27
C GLN A 84 4.34 -0.35 -8.82
N TRP A 85 4.28 -1.41 -8.01
CA TRP A 85 3.53 -2.64 -8.26
C TRP A 85 2.88 -3.10 -6.97
N THR A 86 1.56 -3.26 -6.95
CA THR A 86 0.85 -3.80 -5.78
C THR A 86 -0.10 -4.89 -6.18
N LEU A 87 -0.12 -5.98 -5.41
CA LEU A 87 -1.16 -7.01 -5.43
C LEU A 87 -1.78 -7.13 -4.05
N PHE A 88 -3.08 -6.90 -3.96
CA PHE A 88 -3.90 -7.08 -2.78
C PHE A 88 -4.72 -8.37 -2.88
N ARG A 89 -4.83 -9.07 -1.76
CA ARG A 89 -5.83 -10.11 -1.55
C ARG A 89 -6.79 -9.68 -0.46
N GLN A 90 -8.08 -9.85 -0.71
CA GLN A 90 -9.11 -9.70 0.30
C GLN A 90 -10.02 -10.94 0.32
N ALA A 91 -10.24 -11.50 1.51
CA ALA A 91 -11.20 -12.55 1.73
C ALA A 91 -12.57 -11.94 2.07
N MET A 92 -13.61 -12.37 1.35
CA MET A 92 -14.99 -11.90 1.55
C MET A 92 -15.65 -12.49 2.79
N THR A 93 -15.32 -13.75 3.11
CA THR A 93 -15.85 -14.47 4.27
C THR A 93 -14.76 -15.37 4.86
N PRO A 94 -14.73 -15.57 6.19
CA PRO A 94 -13.81 -16.51 6.83
C PRO A 94 -14.18 -17.97 6.51
N GLY A 95 -13.30 -18.89 6.89
CA GLY A 95 -13.52 -20.34 6.80
C GLY A 95 -12.75 -21.04 5.67
N PRO A 96 -13.00 -22.35 5.48
CA PRO A 96 -12.23 -23.19 4.55
C PRO A 96 -12.22 -22.64 3.12
N GLN A 97 -11.08 -22.77 2.44
CA GLN A 97 -10.94 -22.32 1.06
C GLN A 97 -11.87 -23.09 0.12
N ARG A 98 -12.59 -22.35 -0.73
CA ARG A 98 -13.47 -22.90 -1.76
C ARG A 98 -12.79 -22.79 -3.12
N GLU A 99 -13.08 -23.75 -3.99
CA GLU A 99 -12.47 -23.84 -5.32
C GLU A 99 -13.28 -23.07 -6.39
N GLY A 100 -12.62 -22.76 -7.51
CA GLY A 100 -13.25 -22.11 -8.66
C GLY A 100 -13.93 -20.80 -8.29
N TRP A 101 -15.07 -20.55 -8.93
CA TRP A 101 -15.88 -19.35 -8.69
C TRP A 101 -16.47 -19.24 -7.29
N ALA A 102 -16.52 -20.35 -6.54
CA ALA A 102 -16.98 -20.34 -5.15
C ALA A 102 -15.93 -19.76 -4.20
N SER A 103 -14.67 -19.60 -4.66
CA SER A 103 -13.61 -19.00 -3.87
C SER A 103 -14.04 -17.64 -3.32
N GLN A 104 -13.84 -17.49 -2.02
CA GLN A 104 -14.11 -16.28 -1.26
C GLN A 104 -13.02 -15.20 -1.43
N GLN A 105 -11.95 -15.50 -2.17
CA GLN A 105 -10.82 -14.57 -2.36
C GLN A 105 -11.08 -13.64 -3.54
N ILE A 106 -10.78 -12.36 -3.34
CA ILE A 106 -10.77 -11.32 -4.38
C ILE A 106 -9.35 -10.77 -4.45
N TRP A 107 -8.88 -10.58 -5.68
CA TRP A 107 -7.58 -10.00 -5.97
C TRP A 107 -7.77 -8.66 -6.67
N MET A 108 -6.96 -7.70 -6.26
CA MET A 108 -6.84 -6.39 -6.90
C MET A 108 -5.37 -6.09 -7.09
N ALA A 109 -4.99 -5.53 -8.22
CA ALA A 109 -3.66 -5.00 -8.42
C ALA A 109 -3.69 -3.63 -9.06
N HIS A 110 -2.68 -2.84 -8.78
CA HIS A 110 -2.39 -1.64 -9.55
C HIS A 110 -0.88 -1.48 -9.70
N ALA A 111 -0.51 -0.87 -10.82
CA ALA A 111 0.87 -0.60 -11.17
C ALA A 111 0.96 0.80 -11.78
N ALA A 112 2.08 1.46 -11.55
CA ALA A 112 2.35 2.79 -12.08
C ALA A 112 3.79 2.94 -12.59
N LEU A 113 3.97 3.85 -13.55
CA LEU A 113 5.25 4.33 -14.06
C LEU A 113 5.26 5.86 -14.06
N SER A 114 6.26 6.43 -13.40
CA SER A 114 6.45 7.87 -13.20
C SER A 114 7.75 8.34 -13.81
N SER A 115 7.70 9.50 -14.46
CA SER A 115 8.81 10.39 -14.78
C SER A 115 8.48 11.78 -14.23
N ALA A 116 9.40 12.74 -14.32
CA ALA A 116 9.14 14.11 -13.88
C ALA A 116 7.92 14.75 -14.58
N GLU A 117 7.68 14.39 -15.84
CA GLU A 117 6.62 14.99 -16.66
C GLU A 117 5.35 14.16 -16.73
N THR A 118 5.44 12.85 -16.55
CA THR A 118 4.34 11.91 -16.82
C THR A 118 4.20 10.88 -15.72
N HIS A 119 2.95 10.61 -15.32
CA HIS A 119 2.56 9.51 -14.44
C HIS A 119 1.47 8.70 -15.16
N ARG A 120 1.68 7.39 -15.29
CA ARG A 120 0.73 6.44 -15.87
C ARG A 120 0.46 5.33 -14.87
N PHE A 121 -0.76 4.84 -14.85
CA PHE A 121 -1.17 3.74 -13.98
C PHE A 121 -2.23 2.87 -14.63
N ALA A 122 -2.38 1.65 -14.12
CA ALA A 122 -3.44 0.73 -14.48
C ALA A 122 -3.90 -0.03 -13.24
N GLU A 123 -5.11 -0.58 -13.28
CA GLU A 123 -5.65 -1.48 -12.26
C GLU A 123 -6.25 -2.74 -12.87
N LYS A 124 -6.26 -3.82 -12.08
CA LYS A 124 -6.82 -5.11 -12.42
C LYS A 124 -7.55 -5.71 -11.24
N PHE A 125 -8.60 -6.48 -11.54
CA PHE A 125 -9.37 -7.24 -10.57
C PHE A 125 -9.53 -8.68 -11.06
N SER A 126 -9.46 -9.63 -10.13
CA SER A 126 -9.72 -11.03 -10.43
C SER A 126 -10.41 -11.72 -9.27
N ARG A 127 -11.22 -12.72 -9.59
CA ARG A 127 -11.65 -13.71 -8.60
C ARG A 127 -10.50 -14.66 -8.28
N GLY A 128 -10.43 -15.11 -7.04
CA GLY A 128 -9.60 -16.25 -6.67
C GLY A 128 -10.18 -17.57 -7.19
N GLY A 129 -9.40 -18.65 -7.09
CA GLY A 129 -9.85 -20.02 -7.38
C GLY A 129 -9.99 -20.39 -8.86
N ILE A 130 -9.92 -19.43 -9.78
CA ILE A 130 -10.06 -19.66 -11.23
C ILE A 130 -8.73 -19.63 -12.01
N GLY A 131 -7.60 -19.50 -11.30
CA GLY A 131 -6.25 -19.52 -11.90
C GLY A 131 -5.76 -18.21 -12.53
N GLN A 132 -6.57 -17.14 -12.50
CA GLN A 132 -6.24 -15.85 -13.11
C GLN A 132 -5.41 -14.93 -12.19
N ALA A 133 -5.53 -15.11 -10.86
CA ALA A 133 -4.73 -14.40 -9.87
C ALA A 133 -4.41 -15.31 -8.68
N GLY A 134 -3.26 -15.07 -8.04
CA GLY A 134 -2.86 -15.82 -6.87
C GLY A 134 -1.40 -15.63 -6.50
N VAL A 135 -1.03 -16.18 -5.33
CA VAL A 135 0.36 -16.27 -4.91
C VAL A 135 0.74 -17.70 -4.54
N THR A 136 1.91 -18.16 -4.99
CA THR A 136 2.56 -19.40 -4.56
C THR A 136 3.83 -19.04 -3.79
N ALA A 137 4.08 -19.70 -2.66
CA ALA A 137 5.28 -19.48 -1.85
C ALA A 137 6.56 -20.01 -2.50
N ALA A 138 6.50 -21.21 -3.10
CA ALA A 138 7.65 -21.91 -3.67
C ALA A 138 7.25 -22.77 -4.89
N PRO A 139 7.84 -22.53 -6.09
CA PRO A 139 8.61 -21.34 -6.44
C PRO A 139 7.74 -20.08 -6.26
N PHE A 140 8.35 -18.99 -5.77
CA PHE A 140 7.61 -17.77 -5.48
C PHE A 140 7.00 -17.19 -6.76
N ARG A 141 5.68 -16.97 -6.76
CA ARG A 141 4.96 -16.35 -7.88
C ARG A 141 3.76 -15.59 -7.34
N ALA A 142 3.74 -14.28 -7.48
CA ALA A 142 2.57 -13.45 -7.27
C ALA A 142 2.08 -12.91 -8.63
N LEU A 143 0.85 -13.23 -9.03
CA LEU A 143 0.36 -12.96 -10.38
C LEU A 143 -1.08 -12.46 -10.41
N ILE A 144 -1.39 -11.71 -11.47
CA ILE A 144 -2.73 -11.37 -11.93
C ILE A 144 -2.68 -11.12 -13.44
N ASP A 145 -3.36 -11.97 -14.22
CA ASP A 145 -3.26 -12.00 -15.67
C ASP A 145 -1.78 -12.10 -16.14
N ASP A 146 -1.33 -11.15 -16.97
CA ASP A 146 0.03 -11.00 -17.48
C ASP A 146 0.98 -10.20 -16.55
N TRP A 147 0.50 -9.72 -15.40
CA TRP A 147 1.36 -9.06 -14.41
C TRP A 147 1.89 -10.07 -13.40
N ALA A 148 3.18 -9.95 -13.08
CA ALA A 148 3.84 -10.90 -12.19
C ALA A 148 4.96 -10.25 -11.37
N MET A 149 5.13 -10.74 -10.15
CA MET A 149 6.36 -10.69 -9.37
C MET A 149 6.73 -12.14 -9.05
N GLN A 150 7.79 -12.66 -9.66
CA GLN A 150 8.12 -14.08 -9.60
C GLN A 150 9.61 -14.32 -9.32
N GLY A 151 9.91 -15.37 -8.56
CA GLY A 151 11.26 -15.81 -8.30
C GLY A 151 11.91 -16.46 -9.52
N GLY A 152 13.18 -16.12 -9.78
CA GLY A 152 14.00 -16.85 -10.74
C GLY A 152 14.48 -18.20 -10.18
N ASP A 153 15.08 -19.04 -11.03
CA ASP A 153 15.52 -20.40 -10.65
C ASP A 153 16.49 -20.43 -9.46
N ALA A 154 17.29 -19.38 -9.29
CA ALA A 154 18.27 -19.23 -8.21
C ALA A 154 17.72 -18.50 -6.97
N MET A 155 16.40 -18.29 -6.88
CA MET A 155 15.78 -17.51 -5.81
C MET A 155 15.99 -18.14 -4.44
N LYS A 156 16.49 -17.34 -3.50
CA LYS A 156 16.63 -17.70 -2.09
C LYS A 156 15.50 -17.07 -1.29
N ALA A 157 14.82 -17.88 -0.47
CA ALA A 157 13.75 -17.42 0.41
C ALA A 157 14.23 -16.33 1.39
N ALA A 158 15.40 -16.51 2.02
CA ALA A 158 15.92 -15.57 3.00
C ALA A 158 16.12 -14.13 2.48
N THR A 159 16.31 -13.95 1.18
CA THR A 159 16.47 -12.64 0.54
C THR A 159 15.32 -12.28 -0.39
N LEU A 160 14.38 -13.19 -0.63
CA LEU A 160 13.37 -13.11 -1.68
C LEU A 160 13.98 -12.69 -3.04
N SER A 161 15.08 -13.33 -3.46
CA SER A 161 15.87 -12.83 -4.60
C SER A 161 16.66 -13.92 -5.33
N PRO A 162 16.83 -13.86 -6.69
CA PRO A 162 16.33 -12.83 -7.60
C PRO A 162 14.83 -12.90 -7.89
N LEU A 163 14.25 -11.75 -8.28
CA LEU A 163 12.88 -11.64 -8.79
C LEU A 163 12.86 -11.03 -10.19
N ASP A 164 11.91 -11.46 -11.02
CA ASP A 164 11.47 -10.78 -12.22
C ASP A 164 10.09 -10.15 -11.97
N VAL A 165 9.92 -8.89 -12.35
CA VAL A 165 8.69 -8.11 -12.13
C VAL A 165 8.20 -7.51 -13.43
N THR A 166 6.92 -7.73 -13.75
CA THR A 166 6.25 -7.20 -14.95
C THR A 166 4.91 -6.56 -14.62
N ALA A 167 4.65 -5.42 -15.26
CA ALA A 167 3.31 -4.86 -15.42
C ALA A 167 3.18 -4.05 -16.71
N SER A 168 1.95 -3.80 -17.11
CA SER A 168 1.57 -3.21 -18.39
C SER A 168 0.24 -2.48 -18.27
N GLY A 169 0.16 -1.28 -18.81
CA GLY A 169 -1.08 -0.54 -19.07
C GLY A 169 -1.22 -0.24 -20.56
N SER A 170 -2.14 0.64 -20.91
CA SER A 170 -2.36 1.04 -22.31
C SER A 170 -1.17 1.79 -22.94
N ASP A 171 -0.43 2.54 -22.14
CA ASP A 171 0.60 3.49 -22.58
C ASP A 171 1.91 3.39 -21.77
N PHE A 172 2.01 2.38 -20.90
CA PHE A 172 3.23 2.06 -20.18
C PHE A 172 3.43 0.56 -20.01
N SER A 173 4.67 0.13 -19.81
CA SER A 173 4.98 -1.20 -19.28
C SER A 173 6.35 -1.18 -18.61
N TYR A 174 6.65 -2.20 -17.83
CA TYR A 174 8.00 -2.43 -17.33
C TYR A 174 8.29 -3.90 -17.14
N ARG A 175 9.58 -4.24 -17.29
CA ARG A 175 10.16 -5.52 -16.91
C ARG A 175 11.44 -5.24 -16.13
N LEU A 176 11.45 -5.62 -14.85
CA LEU A 176 12.58 -5.39 -13.96
C LEU A 176 13.10 -6.70 -13.39
N GLN A 177 14.42 -6.82 -13.30
CA GLN A 177 15.10 -7.80 -12.47
C GLN A 177 15.53 -7.15 -11.17
N LEU A 178 15.20 -7.82 -10.05
CA LEU A 178 15.54 -7.38 -8.70
C LEU A 178 16.51 -8.35 -8.05
N THR A 179 17.62 -7.83 -7.56
CA THR A 179 18.65 -8.59 -6.83
C THR A 179 18.91 -7.97 -5.46
N ALA A 180 18.93 -8.78 -4.41
CA ALA A 180 19.27 -8.36 -3.06
C ALA A 180 20.37 -9.26 -2.49
N GLU A 181 21.40 -8.63 -1.93
CA GLU A 181 22.53 -9.32 -1.29
C GLU A 181 22.35 -9.49 0.22
N ARG A 182 21.32 -8.83 0.78
CA ARG A 182 21.03 -8.80 2.22
C ARG A 182 19.71 -9.50 2.52
N PRO A 183 19.58 -10.14 3.71
CA PRO A 183 18.32 -10.70 4.15
C PRO A 183 17.19 -9.68 4.17
N LEU A 184 15.95 -10.17 4.07
CA LEU A 184 14.77 -9.38 4.37
C LEU A 184 14.77 -8.90 5.83
N VAL A 185 14.00 -7.87 6.11
CA VAL A 185 13.92 -7.19 7.40
C VAL A 185 12.52 -7.36 7.98
N LEU A 186 12.43 -7.91 9.18
CA LEU A 186 11.17 -8.01 9.91
C LEU A 186 10.80 -6.65 10.51
N GLN A 187 9.57 -6.20 10.30
CA GLN A 187 9.07 -4.94 10.83
C GLN A 187 8.51 -5.11 12.25
N GLY A 188 8.38 -4.00 12.98
CA GLY A 188 7.94 -4.01 14.37
C GLY A 188 8.73 -4.97 15.26
N ASP A 189 8.04 -5.67 16.16
CA ASP A 189 8.63 -6.69 17.04
C ASP A 189 8.64 -8.06 16.32
N ALA A 190 9.78 -8.40 15.70
CA ALA A 190 10.01 -9.67 15.01
C ALA A 190 8.92 -10.03 13.97
N GLY A 191 8.37 -9.02 13.28
CA GLY A 191 7.33 -9.17 12.28
C GLY A 191 5.95 -8.74 12.77
N PHE A 192 5.74 -8.53 14.07
CA PHE A 192 4.49 -7.98 14.60
C PHE A 192 4.56 -6.44 14.63
N SER A 193 3.78 -5.79 13.76
CA SER A 193 3.77 -4.34 13.59
C SER A 193 2.44 -3.73 14.06
N ARG A 194 2.48 -2.89 15.10
CA ARG A 194 1.30 -2.19 15.63
C ARG A 194 0.93 -1.00 14.75
N LYS A 195 -0.37 -0.82 14.51
CA LYS A 195 -0.95 0.23 13.65
C LYS A 195 -1.90 1.18 14.41
N SER A 196 -2.14 0.90 15.70
CA SER A 196 -2.89 1.78 16.60
C SER A 196 -2.64 1.43 18.08
N ASP A 197 -3.09 2.30 18.97
CA ASP A 197 -3.16 2.03 20.42
C ASP A 197 -4.35 1.15 20.82
N ARG A 198 -5.26 0.86 19.88
CA ARG A 198 -6.45 0.01 20.12
C ARG A 198 -6.24 -1.44 19.69
N GLY A 199 -4.98 -1.85 19.50
CA GLY A 199 -4.60 -3.24 19.26
C GLY A 199 -4.59 -3.66 17.78
N GLN A 200 -4.87 -2.77 16.83
CA GLN A 200 -4.70 -3.09 15.41
C GLN A 200 -3.21 -3.31 15.12
N ALA A 201 -2.93 -4.41 14.43
CA ALA A 201 -1.58 -4.83 14.08
C ALA A 201 -1.61 -5.68 12.81
N SER A 202 -0.44 -5.82 12.21
CA SER A 202 -0.20 -6.69 11.08
C SER A 202 1.06 -7.52 11.28
N TYR A 203 1.12 -8.66 10.61
CA TYR A 203 2.39 -9.30 10.33
C TYR A 203 3.04 -8.63 9.14
N TYR A 204 4.32 -8.27 9.27
CA TYR A 204 4.97 -7.37 8.34
C TYR A 204 6.49 -7.61 8.23
N TYR A 205 6.99 -7.79 7.01
CA TYR A 205 8.40 -7.68 6.67
C TYR A 205 8.62 -6.90 5.36
N SER A 206 9.87 -6.49 5.13
CA SER A 206 10.30 -5.77 3.93
C SER A 206 11.56 -6.37 3.33
N GLN A 207 11.77 -6.18 2.04
CA GLN A 207 13.07 -6.33 1.39
C GLN A 207 13.51 -4.95 0.83
N PRO A 208 14.25 -4.15 1.62
CA PRO A 208 14.60 -2.76 1.29
C PRO A 208 15.92 -2.63 0.51
N TYR A 209 16.56 -3.75 0.16
CA TYR A 209 17.91 -3.80 -0.41
C TYR A 209 17.95 -4.22 -1.88
N PHE A 210 16.81 -4.23 -2.57
CA PHE A 210 16.80 -4.60 -3.98
C PHE A 210 17.56 -3.57 -4.81
N ALA A 211 18.54 -4.03 -5.58
CA ALA A 211 18.99 -3.37 -6.80
C ALA A 211 18.06 -3.79 -7.94
N ALA A 212 17.64 -2.82 -8.75
CA ALA A 212 16.73 -3.02 -9.86
C ALA A 212 17.43 -2.68 -11.19
N ARG A 213 17.18 -3.48 -12.23
CA ARG A 213 17.58 -3.18 -13.61
C ARG A 213 16.54 -3.69 -14.60
N GLY A 214 16.44 -3.08 -15.78
CA GLY A 214 15.61 -3.59 -16.86
C GLY A 214 15.11 -2.47 -17.75
N THR A 215 13.93 -2.66 -18.32
CA THR A 215 13.37 -1.73 -19.31
C THR A 215 12.02 -1.22 -18.82
N VAL A 216 11.80 0.08 -18.94
CA VAL A 216 10.47 0.71 -18.85
C VAL A 216 10.08 1.20 -20.24
N THR A 217 8.81 1.07 -20.60
CA THR A 217 8.25 1.68 -21.80
C THR A 217 7.27 2.75 -21.36
N LEU A 218 7.45 3.98 -21.83
CA LEU A 218 6.55 5.09 -21.54
C LEU A 218 6.22 5.85 -22.82
N ASP A 219 4.92 5.96 -23.13
CA ASP A 219 4.41 6.60 -24.35
C ASP A 219 5.11 6.06 -25.62
N GLY A 220 5.28 4.74 -25.69
CA GLY A 220 5.89 4.02 -26.82
C GLY A 220 7.43 4.03 -26.87
N ARG A 221 8.11 4.69 -25.94
CA ARG A 221 9.58 4.71 -25.87
C ARG A 221 10.10 3.73 -24.83
N ALA A 222 10.90 2.76 -25.27
CA ALA A 222 11.65 1.86 -24.39
C ALA A 222 12.89 2.57 -23.84
N ILE A 223 13.10 2.48 -22.52
CA ILE A 223 14.16 3.15 -21.77
C ILE A 223 14.79 2.11 -20.84
N GLU A 224 16.09 1.89 -21.01
CA GLU A 224 16.88 1.07 -20.09
C GLU A 224 17.09 1.84 -18.78
N VAL A 225 16.84 1.17 -17.67
CA VAL A 225 16.87 1.77 -16.34
C VAL A 225 17.55 0.88 -15.32
N SER A 226 18.12 1.52 -14.30
CA SER A 226 18.64 0.86 -13.11
C SER A 226 18.43 1.71 -11.86
N GLY A 227 18.46 1.10 -10.68
CA GLY A 227 18.29 1.82 -9.43
C GLY A 227 18.05 0.92 -8.23
N THR A 228 17.29 1.41 -7.26
CA THR A 228 16.97 0.68 -6.02
C THR A 228 15.48 0.45 -5.91
N ALA A 229 15.10 -0.62 -5.24
CA ALA A 229 13.71 -0.95 -4.96
C ALA A 229 13.50 -1.38 -3.51
N TRP A 230 12.26 -1.24 -3.08
CA TRP A 230 11.76 -1.63 -1.76
C TRP A 230 10.53 -2.48 -1.96
N MET A 231 10.46 -3.61 -1.25
CA MET A 231 9.27 -4.46 -1.26
C MET A 231 8.74 -4.66 0.16
N ASP A 232 7.42 -4.55 0.32
CA ASP A 232 6.69 -4.75 1.55
C ASP A 232 5.71 -5.92 1.44
N ARG A 233 5.64 -6.70 2.53
CA ARG A 233 4.68 -7.79 2.73
C ARG A 233 3.97 -7.65 4.04
N GLU A 234 2.68 -7.36 3.95
CA GLU A 234 1.83 -7.21 5.13
C GLU A 234 0.57 -8.05 5.02
N TRP A 235 0.11 -8.61 6.14
CA TRP A 235 -1.19 -9.25 6.26
C TRP A 235 -1.80 -9.07 7.65
N SER A 236 -3.12 -8.93 7.68
CA SER A 236 -3.91 -8.78 8.91
C SER A 236 -5.40 -9.01 8.65
N SER A 237 -6.19 -9.02 9.73
CA SER A 237 -7.64 -9.07 9.65
C SER A 237 -8.33 -7.74 9.95
N GLN A 238 -7.55 -6.76 10.44
CA GLN A 238 -7.99 -5.40 10.74
C GLN A 238 -6.76 -4.45 10.80
N PRO A 239 -6.21 -4.04 9.65
CA PRO A 239 -5.01 -3.18 9.64
C PRO A 239 -5.28 -1.75 10.09
N LEU A 240 -6.50 -1.24 9.90
CA LEU A 240 -6.91 0.10 10.32
C LEU A 240 -7.95 0.05 11.42
N ALA A 241 -7.94 1.04 12.30
CA ALA A 241 -9.06 1.34 13.19
C ALA A 241 -10.23 1.95 12.40
N SER A 242 -11.45 1.82 12.91
CA SER A 242 -12.66 2.32 12.23
C SER A 242 -12.71 3.84 12.04
N ASP A 243 -11.97 4.59 12.85
CA ASP A 243 -11.85 6.05 12.73
C ASP A 243 -10.64 6.49 11.90
N GLN A 244 -9.80 5.57 11.42
CA GLN A 244 -8.70 5.89 10.52
C GLN A 244 -9.24 6.04 9.08
N THR A 245 -9.00 7.21 8.50
CA THR A 245 -9.56 7.61 7.20
C THR A 245 -8.63 7.31 6.02
N GLY A 246 -7.34 7.09 6.31
CA GLY A 246 -6.30 6.74 5.34
C GLY A 246 -4.92 6.84 5.99
N TRP A 247 -3.87 6.66 5.19
CA TRP A 247 -2.49 6.78 5.67
C TRP A 247 -1.62 7.61 4.73
N ASP A 248 -0.49 8.05 5.27
CA ASP A 248 0.68 8.55 4.54
C ASP A 248 1.82 7.58 4.86
N TRP A 249 2.41 6.95 3.85
CA TRP A 249 3.49 5.98 4.01
C TRP A 249 4.73 6.44 3.27
N PHE A 250 5.90 6.21 3.88
CA PHE A 250 7.20 6.54 3.33
C PHE A 250 8.13 5.34 3.41
N SER A 251 8.83 5.04 2.32
CA SER A 251 10.07 4.26 2.32
C SER A 251 11.22 5.16 1.90
N LEU A 252 12.29 5.21 2.70
CA LEU A 252 13.41 6.09 2.49
C LEU A 252 14.71 5.29 2.38
N HIS A 253 15.43 5.51 1.29
CA HIS A 253 16.80 5.08 1.08
C HIS A 253 17.73 6.25 1.45
N LEU A 254 18.35 6.18 2.63
CA LEU A 254 19.29 7.19 3.09
C LEU A 254 20.64 7.04 2.37
N ALA A 255 21.32 8.15 2.09
CA ALA A 255 22.63 8.14 1.42
C ALA A 255 23.71 7.41 2.24
N SER A 256 23.58 7.39 3.56
CA SER A 256 24.46 6.67 4.48
C SER A 256 24.33 5.15 4.38
N GLY A 257 23.23 4.64 3.81
CA GLY A 257 22.97 3.22 3.60
C GLY A 257 21.83 2.67 4.47
N GLU A 258 21.47 3.36 5.55
CA GLU A 258 20.30 3.07 6.36
C GLU A 258 19.01 3.19 5.54
N LYS A 259 17.95 2.59 6.10
CA LYS A 259 16.64 2.53 5.49
C LYS A 259 15.62 2.95 6.55
N VAL A 260 14.60 3.70 6.15
CA VAL A 260 13.56 4.15 7.08
C VAL A 260 12.20 3.91 6.45
N MET A 261 11.30 3.32 7.22
CA MET A 261 9.90 3.18 6.86
C MET A 261 9.05 3.95 7.87
N LEU A 262 8.09 4.76 7.42
CA LEU A 262 7.24 5.59 8.28
C LEU A 262 5.78 5.51 7.81
N PHE A 263 4.86 5.52 8.76
CA PHE A 263 3.42 5.68 8.56
C PHE A 263 2.89 6.83 9.41
N ARG A 264 1.98 7.60 8.82
CA ARG A 264 1.02 8.45 9.52
C ARG A 264 -0.38 7.93 9.22
N LEU A 265 -1.07 7.38 10.21
CA LEU A 265 -2.45 6.91 10.08
C LEU A 265 -3.39 8.00 10.55
N ARG A 266 -4.09 8.65 9.63
CA ARG A 266 -4.93 9.82 9.91
C ARG A 266 -6.27 9.39 10.45
N GLN A 267 -6.77 10.08 11.47
CA GLN A 267 -8.04 9.79 12.12
C GLN A 267 -9.08 10.87 11.80
N SER A 268 -10.37 10.52 11.84
CA SER A 268 -11.48 11.44 11.56
C SER A 268 -11.54 12.65 12.49
N GLY A 269 -10.94 12.55 13.69
CA GLY A 269 -10.81 13.65 14.66
C GLY A 269 -9.62 14.59 14.42
N GLY A 270 -8.87 14.43 13.33
CA GLY A 270 -7.71 15.25 12.99
C GLY A 270 -6.39 14.83 13.66
N GLN A 271 -6.45 13.90 14.62
CA GLN A 271 -5.29 13.23 15.19
C GLN A 271 -4.69 12.23 14.20
N ALA A 272 -3.47 11.76 14.48
CA ALA A 272 -2.84 10.70 13.73
C ALA A 272 -2.04 9.77 14.65
N TYR A 273 -1.98 8.50 14.28
CA TYR A 273 -1.05 7.54 14.88
C TYR A 273 0.19 7.44 14.00
N PHE A 274 1.37 7.40 14.62
CA PHE A 274 2.64 7.25 13.92
C PHE A 274 3.26 5.90 14.22
N ALA A 275 3.81 5.28 13.19
CA ALA A 275 4.58 4.05 13.30
C ALA A 275 5.73 4.11 12.31
N GLY A 276 6.80 3.39 12.59
CA GLY A 276 7.92 3.31 11.67
C GLY A 276 9.08 2.52 12.24
N ASN A 277 10.04 2.26 11.38
CA ASN A 277 11.21 1.47 11.68
C ASN A 277 12.46 2.13 11.09
N TRP A 278 13.51 2.22 11.89
CA TRP A 278 14.85 2.51 11.44
C TRP A 278 15.60 1.20 11.19
N ILE A 279 16.22 1.07 10.03
CA ILE A 279 16.96 -0.13 9.66
C ILE A 279 18.43 0.26 9.52
N GLY A 280 19.24 -0.21 10.46
CA GLY A 280 20.66 0.10 10.55
C GLY A 280 21.50 -0.52 9.43
N LEU A 281 22.76 -0.09 9.34
CA LEU A 281 23.73 -0.61 8.38
C LEU A 281 24.08 -2.09 8.61
N ASP A 282 23.82 -2.61 9.81
CA ASP A 282 23.96 -4.03 10.16
C ASP A 282 22.72 -4.86 9.75
N GLY A 283 21.69 -4.23 9.20
CA GLY A 283 20.44 -4.85 8.78
C GLY A 283 19.43 -5.09 9.90
N LYS A 284 19.72 -4.66 11.13
CA LYS A 284 18.75 -4.76 12.23
C LYS A 284 17.71 -3.67 12.10
N SER A 285 16.46 -4.07 12.33
CA SER A 285 15.35 -3.14 12.46
C SER A 285 15.14 -2.72 13.90
N GLU A 286 14.98 -1.43 14.11
CA GLU A 286 14.60 -0.79 15.36
C GLU A 286 13.23 -0.13 15.18
N PRO A 287 12.18 -0.56 15.92
CA PRO A 287 10.91 0.15 15.94
C PRO A 287 11.07 1.56 16.51
N LEU A 288 10.48 2.55 15.83
CA LEU A 288 10.44 3.93 16.28
C LEU A 288 9.21 4.15 17.16
N ALA A 289 9.40 4.80 18.31
CA ALA A 289 8.29 5.21 19.15
C ALA A 289 7.42 6.25 18.43
N PRO A 290 6.08 6.22 18.57
CA PRO A 290 5.19 7.15 17.87
C PRO A 290 5.51 8.63 18.10
N ASP A 291 5.94 9.00 19.31
CA ASP A 291 6.32 10.36 19.71
C ASP A 291 7.71 10.78 19.21
N ALA A 292 8.53 9.84 18.72
CA ALA A 292 9.81 10.12 18.08
C ALA A 292 9.66 10.49 16.58
N ILE A 293 8.46 10.32 16.00
CA ILE A 293 8.19 10.55 14.58
C ILE A 293 7.44 11.87 14.39
N ALA A 294 8.03 12.79 13.63
CA ALA A 294 7.35 13.99 13.17
C ALA A 294 7.22 13.99 11.63
N LEU A 295 5.99 13.98 11.13
CA LEU A 295 5.65 14.09 9.72
C LEU A 295 4.75 15.32 9.50
N GLU A 296 5.32 16.37 8.93
CA GLU A 296 4.68 17.68 8.77
C GLU A 296 4.48 18.02 7.28
N PRO A 297 3.24 18.25 6.82
CA PRO A 297 3.01 18.82 5.50
C PRO A 297 3.61 20.23 5.39
N ILE A 298 4.45 20.47 4.39
CA ILE A 298 5.07 21.78 4.12
C ILE A 298 4.76 22.34 2.72
N GLY A 299 4.08 21.56 1.88
CA GLY A 299 3.65 21.99 0.56
C GLY A 299 2.54 21.10 0.02
N PHE A 300 1.64 21.71 -0.76
CA PHE A 300 0.45 21.06 -1.29
C PHE A 300 0.40 21.19 -2.81
N THR A 301 -0.18 20.19 -3.47
CA THR A 301 -0.45 20.19 -4.91
C THR A 301 -1.95 20.05 -5.15
N GLU A 302 -2.49 20.85 -6.07
CA GLU A 302 -3.81 20.63 -6.64
C GLU A 302 -3.69 19.63 -7.79
N THR A 303 -4.33 18.47 -7.66
CA THR A 303 -4.34 17.42 -8.70
C THR A 303 -5.65 16.64 -8.65
N ALA A 304 -6.19 16.28 -9.82
CA ALA A 304 -7.48 15.57 -9.94
C ALA A 304 -8.63 16.18 -9.09
N GLY A 305 -8.68 17.52 -8.98
CA GLY A 305 -9.68 18.26 -8.22
C GLY A 305 -9.52 18.18 -6.69
N ARG A 306 -8.34 17.81 -6.20
CA ARG A 306 -8.00 17.64 -4.78
C ARG A 306 -6.73 18.37 -4.41
N ARG A 307 -6.65 18.82 -3.16
CA ARG A 307 -5.45 19.42 -2.57
C ARG A 307 -4.73 18.42 -1.68
N LEU A 308 -3.55 17.94 -2.11
CA LEU A 308 -2.80 16.88 -1.44
C LEU A 308 -1.47 17.40 -0.88
N PRO A 309 -1.05 16.98 0.33
CA PRO A 309 0.26 17.32 0.86
C PRO A 309 1.35 16.52 0.16
N THR A 310 1.95 17.06 -0.89
CA THR A 310 2.96 16.35 -1.69
C THR A 310 4.39 16.65 -1.26
N ARG A 311 4.59 17.62 -0.36
CA ARG A 311 5.89 17.93 0.25
C ARG A 311 5.80 17.87 1.76
N TRP A 312 6.77 17.22 2.37
CA TRP A 312 6.80 16.93 3.79
C TRP A 312 8.14 17.26 4.42
N ARG A 313 8.10 17.76 5.65
CA ARG A 313 9.24 17.72 6.57
C ARG A 313 9.11 16.45 7.42
N ILE A 314 10.19 15.68 7.48
CA ILE A 314 10.30 14.45 8.26
C ILE A 314 11.41 14.65 9.27
N SER A 315 11.14 14.45 10.56
CA SER A 315 12.15 14.53 11.61
C SER A 315 12.11 13.32 12.54
N LEU A 316 13.29 12.74 12.79
CA LEU A 316 13.57 11.70 13.78
C LEU A 316 14.77 12.16 14.64
N PRO A 317 14.54 12.99 15.68
CA PRO A 317 15.62 13.62 16.44
C PRO A 317 16.61 12.61 17.06
N GLY A 318 16.11 11.46 17.52
CA GLY A 318 16.94 10.38 18.08
C GLY A 318 17.95 9.78 17.10
N HIS A 319 17.73 9.96 15.79
CA HIS A 319 18.64 9.52 14.73
C HIS A 319 19.29 10.70 13.98
N GLY A 320 19.15 11.94 14.48
CA GLY A 320 19.67 13.14 13.83
C GLY A 320 19.08 13.39 12.43
N LEU A 321 17.94 12.79 12.10
CA LEU A 321 17.29 12.96 10.80
C LEU A 321 16.35 14.17 10.86
N SER A 322 16.57 15.14 9.99
CA SER A 322 15.61 16.19 9.63
C SER A 322 15.74 16.50 8.15
N ILE A 323 14.71 16.18 7.37
CA ILE A 323 14.73 16.25 5.91
C ILE A 323 13.44 16.85 5.37
N GLU A 324 13.52 17.44 4.18
CA GLU A 324 12.37 17.87 3.40
C GLU A 324 12.28 17.07 2.10
N THR A 325 11.08 16.59 1.79
CA THR A 325 10.80 15.75 0.62
C THR A 325 10.28 16.59 -0.55
N THR A 326 10.63 16.16 -1.76
CA THR A 326 10.17 16.71 -3.03
C THR A 326 9.75 15.56 -3.94
N PRO A 327 8.50 15.56 -4.44
CA PRO A 327 8.03 14.51 -5.35
C PRO A 327 8.69 14.65 -6.71
N LEU A 328 9.02 13.54 -7.36
CA LEU A 328 9.48 13.53 -8.74
C LEU A 328 8.40 14.14 -9.66
N ASN A 329 7.16 13.73 -9.45
CA ASN A 329 6.01 14.27 -10.16
C ASN A 329 4.89 14.57 -9.15
N PRO A 330 4.53 15.84 -8.92
CA PRO A 330 3.50 16.20 -7.96
C PRO A 330 2.09 15.72 -8.37
N ASN A 331 1.90 15.36 -9.66
CA ASN A 331 0.64 14.87 -10.22
C ASN A 331 0.57 13.32 -10.25
N SER A 332 1.23 12.63 -9.32
CA SER A 332 1.20 11.16 -9.22
C SER A 332 -0.09 10.62 -8.58
N TRP A 333 -1.23 11.17 -8.97
CA TRP A 333 -2.54 10.70 -8.53
C TRP A 333 -3.00 9.50 -9.37
N MET A 334 -3.38 8.43 -8.69
CA MET A 334 -3.96 7.22 -9.26
C MET A 334 -5.47 7.24 -9.04
N GLY A 335 -6.20 7.53 -10.11
CA GLY A 335 -7.68 7.51 -10.16
C GLY A 335 -8.26 6.10 -10.28
N THR A 336 -7.69 5.14 -9.56
CA THR A 336 -8.16 3.75 -9.44
C THR A 336 -9.46 3.66 -8.65
N SER A 337 -10.10 2.49 -8.65
CA SER A 337 -11.35 2.22 -7.93
C SER A 337 -11.25 2.53 -6.43
N PHE A 338 -10.07 2.34 -5.85
CA PHE A 338 -9.67 2.96 -4.59
C PHE A 338 -8.54 3.94 -4.91
N PRO A 339 -8.68 5.24 -4.63
CA PRO A 339 -7.71 6.22 -5.09
C PRO A 339 -6.46 6.29 -4.19
N TYR A 340 -5.32 6.51 -4.83
CA TYR A 340 -4.02 6.68 -4.20
C TYR A 340 -3.31 7.92 -4.77
N TRP A 341 -2.42 8.53 -4.00
CA TRP A 341 -1.29 9.28 -4.55
C TRP A 341 -0.04 8.45 -4.32
N GLU A 342 0.72 8.15 -5.36
CA GLU A 342 1.79 7.14 -5.33
C GLU A 342 2.98 7.60 -6.18
N GLY A 343 4.04 8.08 -5.53
CA GLY A 343 5.09 8.81 -6.24
C GLY A 343 6.48 8.65 -5.65
N PRO A 344 7.53 8.58 -6.50
CA PRO A 344 8.91 8.72 -6.05
C PRO A 344 9.12 10.09 -5.43
N ILE A 345 9.91 10.11 -4.36
CA ILE A 345 10.37 11.33 -3.71
C ILE A 345 11.90 11.35 -3.66
N SER A 346 12.45 12.57 -3.66
CA SER A 346 13.82 12.84 -3.21
C SER A 346 13.75 13.68 -1.94
N PHE A 347 14.83 13.72 -1.17
CA PHE A 347 14.88 14.56 0.02
C PHE A 347 16.28 15.11 0.27
N SER A 348 16.31 16.21 1.04
CA SER A 348 17.52 16.91 1.46
C SER A 348 17.35 17.52 2.85
N GLY A 349 18.42 18.03 3.46
CA GLY A 349 18.41 18.60 4.82
C GLY A 349 19.64 18.12 5.59
N SER A 350 19.42 17.46 6.72
CA SER A 350 20.47 16.73 7.46
C SER A 350 21.23 15.73 6.58
N GLN A 351 20.56 15.14 5.59
CA GLN A 351 21.17 14.32 4.55
C GLN A 351 20.30 14.27 3.30
N ALA A 352 20.88 13.83 2.19
CA ALA A 352 20.17 13.59 0.93
C ALA A 352 19.77 12.11 0.79
N GLY A 353 18.78 11.85 -0.05
CA GLY A 353 18.39 10.50 -0.43
C GLY A 353 17.13 10.47 -1.29
N ILE A 354 16.60 9.27 -1.47
CA ILE A 354 15.46 8.99 -2.34
C ILE A 354 14.49 8.03 -1.65
N GLY A 355 13.27 7.96 -2.14
CA GLY A 355 12.26 7.08 -1.58
C GLY A 355 10.95 7.10 -2.33
N TYR A 356 9.91 6.61 -1.67
CA TYR A 356 8.54 6.65 -2.16
C TYR A 356 7.60 7.23 -1.11
N LEU A 357 6.53 7.86 -1.59
CA LEU A 357 5.41 8.31 -0.78
C LEU A 357 4.12 7.72 -1.36
N GLU A 358 3.37 7.02 -0.51
CA GLU A 358 2.00 6.57 -0.77
C GLU A 358 1.06 7.34 0.15
N MET A 359 -0.05 7.84 -0.39
CA MET A 359 -1.12 8.47 0.39
C MET A 359 -2.47 7.95 -0.06
N THR A 360 -3.32 7.58 0.90
CA THR A 360 -4.70 7.11 0.66
C THR A 360 -5.69 7.99 1.40
N GLY A 361 -6.98 7.98 1.07
CA GLY A 361 -8.02 8.61 1.90
C GLY A 361 -7.98 10.15 1.98
N TYR A 362 -7.73 10.80 0.83
CA TYR A 362 -7.77 12.26 0.64
C TYR A 362 -8.90 12.74 -0.28
#